data_AF-A0AAJ0GEB8-F1
#
_entry.id   AF-A0AAJ0GEB8-F1
#
_cell.length_a   1.000
_cell.length_b   1.000
_cell.length_c   1.000
_cell.angle_alpha   90.00
_cell.angle_beta   90.00
_cell.angle_gamma   90.00
#
_symmetry.space_group_name_H-M   'P 1'
#
loop_
_entity.id
_entity.type
_entity.pdbx_description
1 polymer ?
#
loop_
_entity_poly.entity_id
_entity_poly.type
_entity_poly.pdbx_seq_one_letter_code
_entity_poly.pdbx_strand_id
1 'polypeptide(L)'
;MDSHTSDWTATALFSPSKARAQQAQAKDWSAVDAWLAKKRPPTLERNEETLQVLLTLATLNEGADEQRALVDRVHKAALQALNKGNVGQEGRDDDLKALFKQLDEDAALTSLAKTAVALDVPDVCIETLGIAIADVNAQSFEADQLLRRAEGQLRAIKSQRRKAEEQLNELKNDSFQTPGQLVEQTGDWVRSTKQLKAKIAEYDERLASTGTAERPKVKLEDISKQARNLSTQQSQLADLEMQLRAYQSLPSDAKAARRKLESARDELRALTKKRDGLFEKLADGG
;
A
#
# COMPACT_ATOMS: atom_id res chain seq x y z
N MET A 1 -59.96 -34.63 -46.54
CA MET A 1 -59.19 -33.45 -46.96
C MET A 1 -58.48 -32.92 -45.73
N ASP A 2 -57.17 -33.10 -45.77
CA ASP A 2 -56.20 -33.05 -44.68
C ASP A 2 -55.86 -31.61 -44.26
N SER A 3 -55.82 -31.32 -42.96
CA SER A 3 -55.25 -30.04 -42.47
C SER A 3 -54.85 -29.96 -40.99
N HIS A 4 -54.58 -31.06 -40.29
CA HIS A 4 -54.25 -30.97 -38.83
C HIS A 4 -53.00 -31.72 -38.35
N THR A 5 -52.19 -32.28 -39.24
CA THR A 5 -50.98 -33.03 -38.85
C THR A 5 -49.67 -32.23 -38.97
N SER A 6 -49.71 -30.98 -39.45
CA SER A 6 -48.49 -30.18 -39.70
C SER A 6 -48.03 -29.28 -38.54
N ASP A 7 -48.84 -29.07 -37.51
CA ASP A 7 -48.51 -28.09 -36.45
C ASP A 7 -47.69 -28.69 -35.30
N TRP A 8 -47.77 -30.00 -35.06
CA TRP A 8 -47.04 -30.64 -33.95
C TRP A 8 -45.54 -30.83 -34.21
N THR A 9 -45.11 -30.88 -35.47
CA THR A 9 -43.69 -30.99 -35.83
C THR A 9 -42.98 -29.64 -35.80
N ALA A 10 -43.66 -28.53 -36.12
CA ALA A 10 -43.11 -27.18 -36.09
C ALA A 10 -42.80 -26.71 -34.65
N THR A 11 -43.67 -26.99 -33.69
CA THR A 11 -43.46 -26.61 -32.27
C THR A 11 -42.41 -27.48 -31.57
N ALA A 12 -42.25 -28.75 -31.99
CA ALA A 12 -41.20 -29.63 -31.47
C ALA A 12 -39.81 -29.34 -32.06
N LEU A 13 -39.74 -28.76 -33.27
CA LEU A 13 -38.49 -28.32 -33.91
C LEU A 13 -37.99 -26.96 -33.39
N PHE A 14 -38.87 -26.12 -32.87
CA PHE A 14 -38.54 -24.80 -32.29
C PHE A 14 -39.01 -24.68 -30.84
N SER A 15 -38.42 -25.48 -29.95
CA SER A 15 -38.53 -25.16 -28.52
C SER A 15 -37.81 -23.82 -28.26
N PRO A 16 -38.48 -22.81 -27.66
CA PRO A 16 -37.87 -21.51 -27.34
C PRO A 16 -36.56 -21.64 -26.55
N SER A 17 -36.41 -22.72 -25.76
CA SER A 17 -35.20 -23.03 -25.01
C SER A 17 -34.03 -23.47 -25.92
N LYS A 18 -34.30 -24.29 -26.95
CA LYS A 18 -33.28 -24.68 -27.94
C LYS A 18 -32.87 -23.51 -28.83
N ALA A 19 -33.84 -22.68 -29.23
CA ALA A 19 -33.56 -21.47 -30.01
C ALA A 19 -32.69 -20.47 -29.22
N ARG A 20 -32.96 -20.28 -27.92
CA ARG A 20 -32.12 -19.45 -27.05
C ARG A 20 -30.71 -20.01 -26.88
N ALA A 21 -30.56 -21.33 -26.70
CA ALA A 21 -29.25 -21.97 -26.59
C ALA A 21 -28.42 -21.83 -27.87
N GLN A 22 -29.02 -22.04 -29.04
CA GLN A 22 -28.37 -21.82 -30.34
C GLN A 22 -28.00 -20.35 -30.56
N GLN A 23 -28.86 -19.41 -30.13
CA GLN A 23 -28.58 -17.99 -30.23
C GLN A 23 -27.43 -17.56 -29.29
N ALA A 24 -27.31 -18.17 -28.11
CA ALA A 24 -26.19 -17.94 -27.20
C ALA A 24 -24.89 -18.49 -27.79
N GLN A 25 -24.88 -19.75 -28.25
CA GLN A 25 -23.71 -20.34 -28.93
C GLN A 25 -23.29 -19.54 -30.17
N ALA A 26 -24.24 -19.05 -30.97
CA ALA A 26 -23.93 -18.20 -32.13
C ALA A 26 -23.27 -16.87 -31.73
N LYS A 27 -23.68 -16.28 -30.60
CA LYS A 27 -23.02 -15.08 -30.05
C LYS A 27 -21.61 -15.39 -29.57
N ASP A 28 -21.42 -16.50 -28.86
CA ASP A 28 -20.11 -16.91 -28.35
C ASP A 28 -19.14 -17.21 -29.50
N TRP A 29 -19.60 -17.87 -30.56
CA TRP A 29 -18.82 -18.05 -31.79
C TRP A 29 -18.47 -16.72 -32.47
N SER A 30 -19.38 -15.74 -32.50
CA SER A 30 -19.09 -14.42 -33.07
C SER A 30 -18.01 -13.66 -32.30
N ALA A 31 -17.97 -13.82 -30.96
CA ALA A 31 -16.94 -13.24 -30.11
C ALA A 31 -15.58 -13.90 -30.35
N VAL A 32 -15.56 -15.23 -30.44
CA VAL A 32 -14.36 -16.01 -30.77
C VAL A 32 -13.86 -15.69 -32.18
N ASP A 33 -14.73 -15.60 -33.18
CA ASP A 33 -14.36 -15.24 -34.56
C ASP A 33 -13.74 -13.83 -34.62
N ALA A 34 -14.29 -12.85 -33.87
CA ALA A 34 -13.73 -11.51 -33.78
C ALA A 34 -12.36 -11.46 -33.08
N TRP A 35 -12.15 -12.31 -32.07
CA TRP A 35 -10.86 -12.48 -31.38
C TRP A 35 -9.82 -13.18 -32.27
N LEU A 36 -10.20 -14.27 -32.93
CA LEU A 36 -9.36 -15.03 -33.85
C LEU A 36 -8.96 -14.23 -35.10
N ALA A 37 -9.84 -13.35 -35.60
CA ALA A 37 -9.53 -12.45 -36.71
C ALA A 37 -8.27 -11.60 -36.46
N LYS A 38 -7.95 -11.30 -35.20
CA LYS A 38 -6.74 -10.57 -34.81
C LYS A 38 -5.47 -11.44 -34.73
N LYS A 39 -5.61 -12.77 -34.69
CA LYS A 39 -4.52 -13.72 -34.35
C LYS A 39 -4.19 -14.74 -35.47
N ARG A 40 -4.90 -14.74 -36.61
CA ARG A 40 -4.70 -15.62 -37.80
C ARG A 40 -4.48 -17.12 -37.45
N PRO A 41 -5.52 -17.83 -37.00
CA PRO A 41 -5.42 -19.23 -36.60
C PRO A 41 -5.66 -20.19 -37.78
N PRO A 42 -5.23 -21.45 -37.67
CA PRO A 42 -5.60 -22.51 -38.61
C PRO A 42 -7.10 -22.80 -38.60
N THR A 43 -7.60 -23.55 -39.59
CA THR A 43 -9.00 -23.96 -39.67
C THR A 43 -9.36 -24.85 -38.48
N LEU A 44 -10.36 -24.42 -37.70
CA LEU A 44 -10.83 -25.11 -36.49
C LEU A 44 -12.13 -25.85 -36.78
N GLU A 45 -12.28 -27.04 -36.21
CA GLU A 45 -13.56 -27.75 -36.19
C GLU A 45 -14.52 -27.03 -35.24
N ARG A 46 -15.76 -26.78 -35.67
CA ARG A 46 -16.77 -26.08 -34.87
C ARG A 46 -17.55 -27.07 -33.99
N ASN A 47 -16.97 -27.44 -32.85
CA ASN A 47 -17.59 -28.26 -31.81
C ASN A 47 -17.82 -27.46 -30.51
N GLU A 48 -18.73 -27.89 -29.65
CA GLU A 48 -19.00 -27.26 -28.35
C GLU A 48 -17.75 -27.22 -27.45
N GLU A 49 -16.97 -28.31 -27.46
CA GLU A 49 -15.71 -28.40 -26.73
C GLU A 49 -14.68 -27.38 -27.23
N THR A 50 -14.59 -27.19 -28.56
CA THR A 50 -13.69 -26.18 -29.15
C THR A 50 -14.13 -24.76 -28.81
N LEU A 51 -15.44 -24.49 -28.75
CA LEU A 51 -15.96 -23.18 -28.36
C LEU A 51 -15.56 -22.84 -26.92
N GLN A 52 -15.73 -23.78 -25.99
CA GLN A 52 -15.34 -23.60 -24.59
C GLN A 52 -13.83 -23.37 -24.44
N VAL A 53 -13.00 -24.17 -25.12
CA VAL A 53 -11.55 -24.01 -25.11
C VAL A 53 -11.11 -22.66 -25.72
N LEU A 54 -11.75 -22.21 -26.80
CA LEU A 54 -11.41 -20.92 -27.42
C LEU A 54 -11.84 -19.74 -26.56
N LEU A 55 -12.99 -19.83 -25.88
CA LEU A 55 -13.49 -18.77 -25.01
C LEU A 55 -12.62 -18.64 -23.74
N THR A 56 -12.26 -19.78 -23.13
CA THR A 56 -11.29 -19.81 -22.02
C THR A 56 -9.93 -19.26 -22.44
N LEU A 57 -9.41 -19.65 -23.60
CA LEU A 57 -8.15 -19.13 -24.13
C LEU A 57 -8.22 -17.62 -24.44
N ALA A 58 -9.35 -17.13 -24.97
CA ALA A 58 -9.56 -15.72 -25.24
C ALA A 58 -9.51 -14.89 -23.95
N THR A 59 -10.23 -15.31 -22.91
CA THR A 59 -10.23 -14.62 -21.61
C THR A 59 -8.85 -14.63 -20.95
N LEU A 60 -8.11 -15.74 -21.03
CA LEU A 60 -6.74 -15.83 -20.52
C LEU A 60 -5.77 -14.93 -21.30
N ASN A 61 -5.94 -14.82 -22.62
CA ASN A 61 -5.10 -13.97 -23.46
C ASN A 61 -5.37 -12.48 -23.18
N GLU A 62 -6.65 -12.09 -23.03
CA GLU A 62 -7.01 -10.72 -22.62
C GLU A 62 -6.43 -10.38 -21.25
N GLY A 63 -6.53 -11.27 -20.27
CA GLY A 63 -5.91 -11.09 -18.96
C GLY A 63 -4.37 -10.97 -19.03
N ALA A 64 -3.72 -11.77 -19.88
CA ALA A 64 -2.28 -11.69 -20.10
C ALA A 64 -1.86 -10.38 -20.79
N ASP A 65 -2.64 -9.91 -21.77
CA ASP A 65 -2.40 -8.64 -22.46
C ASP A 65 -2.61 -7.44 -21.51
N GLU A 66 -3.60 -7.49 -20.62
CA GLU A 66 -3.79 -6.50 -19.54
C GLU A 66 -2.60 -6.47 -18.56
N GLN A 67 -2.12 -7.64 -18.14
CA GLN A 67 -0.95 -7.74 -17.26
C GLN A 67 0.31 -7.17 -17.92
N ARG A 68 0.56 -7.49 -19.21
CA ARG A 68 1.67 -6.90 -19.97
C ARG A 68 1.55 -5.38 -20.06
N ALA A 69 0.37 -4.85 -20.34
CA ALA A 69 0.15 -3.41 -20.41
C ALA A 69 0.42 -2.70 -19.07
N LEU A 70 0.12 -3.35 -17.94
CA LEU A 70 0.46 -2.85 -16.61
C LEU A 70 1.97 -2.85 -16.36
N VAL A 71 2.66 -3.95 -16.69
CA VAL A 71 4.13 -4.06 -16.57
C VAL A 71 4.81 -2.99 -17.42
N ASP A 72 4.40 -2.81 -18.67
CA ASP A 72 4.94 -1.79 -19.57
C ASP A 72 4.76 -0.37 -19.03
N ARG A 73 3.61 -0.10 -18.39
CA ARG A 73 3.33 1.20 -17.77
C ARG A 73 4.25 1.45 -16.57
N VAL A 74 4.43 0.44 -15.71
CA VAL A 74 5.33 0.51 -14.56
C VAL A 74 6.76 0.72 -15.02
N HIS A 75 7.21 -0.04 -16.03
CA HIS A 75 8.56 0.08 -16.57
C HIS A 75 8.81 1.46 -17.18
N LYS A 76 7.87 1.99 -17.97
CA LYS A 76 7.95 3.37 -18.49
C LYS A 76 8.00 4.43 -17.39
N ALA A 77 7.20 4.27 -16.33
CA ALA A 77 7.20 5.19 -15.20
C ALA A 77 8.54 5.15 -14.44
N ALA A 78 9.10 3.96 -14.21
CA ALA A 78 10.40 3.76 -13.58
C ALA A 78 11.54 4.42 -14.39
N LEU A 79 11.57 4.20 -15.71
CA LEU A 79 12.55 4.83 -16.60
C LEU A 79 12.44 6.36 -16.61
N GLN A 80 11.22 6.91 -16.57
CA GLN A 80 11.02 8.36 -16.47
C GLN A 80 11.47 8.93 -15.12
N ALA A 81 11.30 8.19 -14.03
CA ALA A 81 11.77 8.61 -12.70
C ALA A 81 13.31 8.63 -12.64
N LEU A 82 13.98 7.60 -13.17
CA LEU A 82 15.44 7.54 -13.28
C LEU A 82 16.01 8.69 -14.12
N ASN A 83 15.41 8.97 -15.28
CA ASN A 83 15.89 10.05 -16.15
C ASN A 83 15.71 11.45 -15.52
N LYS A 84 14.66 11.64 -14.71
CA LYS A 84 14.44 12.89 -13.95
C LYS A 84 15.36 13.01 -12.72
N GLY A 85 15.82 11.89 -12.16
CA GLY A 85 16.74 11.84 -11.02
C GLY A 85 18.19 12.20 -11.36
N ASN A 86 18.57 12.22 -12.64
CA ASN A 86 19.94 12.53 -13.08
C ASN A 86 20.33 14.02 -13.00
N VAL A 87 19.42 14.91 -12.60
CA VAL A 87 19.69 16.37 -12.51
C VAL A 87 20.35 16.77 -11.17
N GLY A 88 20.46 15.85 -10.20
CA GLY A 88 21.03 16.10 -8.87
C GLY A 88 22.42 15.46 -8.61
N GLN A 89 23.21 15.26 -9.65
CA GLN A 89 24.42 14.43 -9.60
C GLN A 89 25.56 15.03 -8.75
N GLU A 90 25.57 16.35 -8.52
CA GLU A 90 26.63 17.04 -7.73
C GLU A 90 26.57 16.75 -6.22
N GLY A 91 25.38 16.52 -5.64
CA GLY A 91 25.26 16.18 -4.21
C GLY A 91 25.56 14.71 -3.89
N ARG A 92 25.32 13.82 -4.86
CA ARG A 92 25.52 12.37 -4.71
C ARG A 92 26.99 12.01 -4.57
N ASP A 93 27.88 12.71 -5.27
CA ASP A 93 29.33 12.47 -5.19
C ASP A 93 29.91 12.88 -3.83
N ASP A 94 29.40 13.93 -3.19
CA ASP A 94 29.86 14.34 -1.87
C ASP A 94 29.30 13.45 -0.75
N ASP A 95 28.06 12.97 -0.88
CA ASP A 95 27.47 11.96 0.01
C ASP A 95 28.22 10.61 -0.10
N LEU A 96 28.58 10.21 -1.32
CA LEU A 96 29.38 9.01 -1.56
C LEU A 96 30.79 9.17 -0.97
N LYS A 97 31.46 10.32 -1.15
CA LYS A 97 32.77 10.58 -0.51
C LYS A 97 32.70 10.55 1.02
N ALA A 98 31.60 11.02 1.62
CA ALA A 98 31.40 10.95 3.06
C ALA A 98 31.18 9.49 3.53
N LEU A 99 30.44 8.69 2.77
CA LEU A 99 30.27 7.26 3.01
C LEU A 99 31.59 6.48 2.86
N PHE A 100 32.37 6.75 1.82
CA PHE A 100 33.68 6.14 1.62
C PHE A 100 34.67 6.50 2.72
N LYS A 101 34.57 7.69 3.33
CA LYS A 101 35.36 8.04 4.53
C LYS A 101 34.95 7.28 5.79
N GLN A 102 33.73 6.75 5.86
CA GLN A 102 33.24 5.95 6.99
C GLN A 102 33.40 4.45 6.79
N LEU A 103 33.59 3.99 5.56
CA LEU A 103 34.02 2.63 5.27
C LEU A 103 35.52 2.53 5.49
N ASP A 104 35.93 1.94 6.61
CA ASP A 104 37.29 1.44 6.78
C ASP A 104 37.52 0.36 5.72
N GLU A 105 38.27 0.67 4.66
CA GLU A 105 38.22 -0.01 3.35
C GLU A 105 38.39 -1.54 3.48
N ASP A 106 39.29 -2.00 4.35
CA ASP A 106 39.56 -3.42 4.55
C ASP A 106 38.45 -4.15 5.33
N ALA A 107 37.86 -3.49 6.34
CA ALA A 107 36.81 -4.08 7.16
C ALA A 107 35.48 -4.16 6.37
N ALA A 108 35.19 -3.12 5.57
CA ALA A 108 34.00 -3.04 4.76
C ALA A 108 34.00 -4.10 3.65
N LEU A 109 35.11 -4.23 2.89
CA LEU A 109 35.25 -5.24 1.84
C LEU A 109 35.23 -6.66 2.41
N THR A 110 35.85 -6.88 3.57
CA THR A 110 35.79 -8.18 4.26
C THR A 110 34.37 -8.50 4.72
N SER A 111 33.62 -7.51 5.22
CA SER A 111 32.22 -7.70 5.61
C SER A 111 31.34 -8.03 4.40
N LEU A 112 31.56 -7.34 3.27
CA LEU A 112 30.86 -7.54 2.01
C LEU A 112 31.15 -8.92 1.41
N ALA A 113 32.40 -9.36 1.44
CA ALA A 113 32.78 -10.71 1.01
C ALA A 113 32.15 -11.78 1.92
N LYS A 114 32.14 -11.56 3.24
CA LYS A 114 31.48 -12.46 4.19
C LYS A 114 29.96 -12.53 3.97
N THR A 115 29.30 -11.41 3.71
CA THR A 115 27.86 -11.39 3.42
C THR A 115 27.55 -12.05 2.09
N ALA A 116 28.35 -11.81 1.04
CA ALA A 116 28.20 -12.48 -0.25
C ALA A 116 28.31 -14.01 -0.14
N VAL A 117 29.31 -14.51 0.61
CA VAL A 117 29.47 -15.95 0.88
C VAL A 117 28.32 -16.48 1.74
N ALA A 118 27.91 -15.76 2.79
CA ALA A 118 26.83 -16.20 3.67
C ALA A 118 25.45 -16.24 2.96
N LEU A 119 25.23 -15.35 2.00
CA LEU A 119 24.02 -15.28 1.18
C LEU A 119 24.10 -16.15 -0.08
N ASP A 120 25.22 -16.87 -0.28
CA ASP A 120 25.49 -17.72 -1.45
C ASP A 120 25.27 -17.00 -2.79
N VAL A 121 25.73 -15.75 -2.88
CA VAL A 121 25.54 -14.92 -4.06
C VAL A 121 26.77 -15.06 -4.98
N PRO A 122 26.59 -15.30 -6.30
CA PRO A 122 27.68 -15.54 -7.23
C PRO A 122 28.53 -14.30 -7.58
N ASP A 123 28.02 -13.09 -7.31
CA ASP A 123 28.70 -11.83 -7.55
C ASP A 123 28.41 -10.82 -6.43
N VAL A 124 29.32 -9.88 -6.20
CA VAL A 124 29.25 -8.86 -5.15
C VAL A 124 28.52 -7.59 -5.64
N CYS A 125 27.73 -7.72 -6.70
CA CYS A 125 26.84 -6.69 -7.21
C CYS A 125 25.83 -6.27 -6.14
N ILE A 126 25.73 -4.96 -5.88
CA ILE A 126 24.93 -4.36 -4.80
C ILE A 126 23.45 -4.71 -4.98
N GLU A 127 22.96 -4.75 -6.21
CA GLU A 127 21.58 -5.12 -6.53
C GLU A 127 21.29 -6.57 -6.14
N THR A 128 22.21 -7.49 -6.46
CA THR A 128 22.04 -8.92 -6.17
C THR A 128 22.11 -9.19 -4.67
N LEU A 129 23.06 -8.55 -3.97
CA LEU A 129 23.14 -8.59 -2.51
C LEU A 129 21.90 -7.97 -1.86
N GLY A 130 21.42 -6.84 -2.38
CA GLY A 130 20.21 -6.18 -1.89
C GLY A 130 18.97 -7.05 -2.00
N ILE A 131 18.80 -7.76 -3.13
CA ILE A 131 17.72 -8.73 -3.33
C ILE A 131 17.88 -9.88 -2.34
N ALA A 132 19.06 -10.50 -2.24
CA ALA A 132 19.28 -11.63 -1.33
C ALA A 132 19.05 -11.26 0.14
N ILE A 133 19.47 -10.06 0.57
CA ILE A 133 19.20 -9.53 1.92
C ILE A 133 17.69 -9.32 2.12
N ALA A 134 17.00 -8.74 1.14
CA ALA A 134 15.55 -8.53 1.22
C ALA A 134 14.80 -9.87 1.32
N ASP A 135 15.21 -10.88 0.55
CA ASP A 135 14.63 -12.22 0.56
C ASP A 135 14.85 -12.93 1.90
N VAL A 136 16.07 -12.90 2.45
CA VAL A 136 16.36 -13.48 3.77
C VAL A 136 15.56 -12.77 4.87
N ASN A 137 15.43 -11.45 4.81
CA ASN A 137 14.60 -10.71 5.75
C ASN A 137 13.11 -11.06 5.62
N ALA A 138 12.60 -11.19 4.40
CA ALA A 138 11.23 -11.61 4.15
C ALA A 138 10.98 -13.02 4.70
N GLN A 139 11.88 -13.97 4.43
CA GLN A 139 11.81 -15.33 4.95
C GLN A 139 11.89 -15.39 6.48
N SER A 140 12.78 -14.62 7.10
CA SER A 140 12.88 -14.52 8.56
C SER A 140 11.60 -13.98 9.17
N PHE A 141 11.03 -12.93 8.57
CA PHE A 141 9.78 -12.35 9.03
C PHE A 141 8.61 -13.34 8.88
N GLU A 142 8.50 -14.02 7.73
CA GLU A 142 7.47 -15.04 7.51
C GLU A 142 7.59 -16.18 8.52
N ALA A 143 8.80 -16.68 8.78
CA ALA A 143 9.05 -17.71 9.78
C ALA A 143 8.61 -17.26 11.18
N ASP A 144 8.93 -16.02 11.58
CA ASP A 144 8.50 -15.45 12.86
C ASP A 144 6.97 -15.33 12.95
N GLN A 145 6.30 -14.92 11.88
CA GLN A 145 4.83 -14.84 11.86
C GLN A 145 4.20 -16.23 11.97
N LEU A 146 4.73 -17.23 11.27
CA LEU A 146 4.27 -18.61 11.35
C LEU A 146 4.47 -19.17 12.75
N LEU A 147 5.60 -18.90 13.39
CA LEU A 147 5.87 -19.31 14.76
C LEU A 147 4.86 -18.69 15.75
N ARG A 148 4.63 -17.37 15.66
CA ARG A 148 3.64 -16.66 16.50
C ARG A 148 2.24 -17.23 16.32
N ARG A 149 1.85 -17.55 15.08
CA ARG A 149 0.56 -18.19 14.78
C ARG A 149 0.46 -19.58 15.39
N ALA A 150 1.48 -20.42 15.22
CA ALA A 150 1.52 -21.77 15.76
C ALA A 150 1.46 -21.76 17.29
N GLU A 151 2.20 -20.86 17.96
CA GLU A 151 2.12 -20.67 19.40
C GLU A 151 0.72 -20.25 19.86
N GLY A 152 0.08 -19.33 19.13
CA GLY A 152 -1.29 -18.91 19.38
C GLY A 152 -2.28 -20.08 19.31
N GLN A 153 -2.16 -20.91 18.28
CA GLN A 153 -2.98 -22.11 18.10
C GLN A 153 -2.73 -23.13 19.22
N LEU A 154 -1.47 -23.37 19.58
CA LEU A 154 -1.11 -24.30 20.65
C LEU A 154 -1.64 -23.84 22.01
N ARG A 155 -1.58 -22.53 22.32
CA ARG A 155 -2.20 -21.96 23.52
C ARG A 155 -3.71 -22.18 23.53
N ALA A 156 -4.38 -21.94 22.40
CA ALA A 156 -5.83 -22.13 22.28
C ALA A 156 -6.22 -23.61 22.48
N ILE A 157 -5.51 -24.54 21.83
CA ILE A 157 -5.76 -25.99 21.97
C ILE A 157 -5.53 -26.43 23.41
N LYS A 158 -4.44 -25.99 24.07
CA LYS A 158 -4.20 -26.31 25.49
C LYS A 158 -5.33 -25.78 26.38
N SER A 159 -5.82 -24.57 26.14
CA SER A 159 -6.96 -24.01 26.87
C SER A 159 -8.24 -24.82 26.65
N GLN A 160 -8.54 -25.19 25.40
CA GLN A 160 -9.71 -26.02 25.07
C GLN A 160 -9.59 -27.41 25.70
N ARG A 161 -8.40 -28.02 25.67
CA ARG A 161 -8.15 -29.32 26.31
C ARG A 161 -8.41 -29.25 27.80
N ARG A 162 -7.88 -28.23 28.49
CA ARG A 162 -8.13 -28.01 29.92
C ARG A 162 -9.63 -27.86 30.22
N LYS A 163 -10.35 -27.06 29.43
CA LYS A 163 -11.81 -26.90 29.60
C LYS A 163 -12.56 -28.22 29.41
N ALA A 164 -12.19 -29.01 28.40
CA ALA A 164 -12.80 -30.31 28.15
C ALA A 164 -12.48 -31.31 29.28
N GLU A 165 -11.26 -31.30 29.81
CA GLU A 165 -10.87 -32.10 30.98
C GLU A 165 -11.66 -31.69 32.24
N GLU A 166 -11.83 -30.39 32.48
CA GLU A 166 -12.66 -29.86 33.57
C GLU A 166 -14.12 -30.30 33.43
N GLN A 167 -14.72 -30.17 32.24
CA GLN A 167 -16.09 -30.63 31.96
C GLN A 167 -16.24 -32.14 32.11
N LEU A 168 -15.26 -32.92 31.63
CA LEU A 168 -15.27 -34.38 31.79
C LEU A 168 -15.24 -34.78 33.26
N ASN A 169 -14.42 -34.11 34.07
CA ASN A 169 -14.34 -34.38 35.51
C ASN A 169 -15.62 -33.98 36.23
N GLU A 170 -16.24 -32.87 35.85
CA GLU A 170 -17.53 -32.43 36.38
C GLU A 170 -18.64 -33.46 36.07
N LEU A 171 -18.71 -33.96 34.84
CA LEU A 171 -19.68 -34.98 34.41
C LEU A 171 -19.45 -36.35 35.06
N LYS A 172 -18.21 -36.68 35.43
CA LYS A 172 -17.85 -37.95 36.10
C LYS A 172 -18.11 -37.93 37.61
N ASN A 173 -18.33 -36.77 38.22
CA ASN A 173 -18.64 -36.69 39.64
C ASN A 173 -20.07 -37.17 39.90
N ASP A 174 -20.25 -38.09 40.85
CA ASP A 174 -21.56 -38.68 41.22
C ASP A 174 -22.59 -37.66 41.75
N SER A 175 -22.15 -36.42 42.02
CA SER A 175 -23.01 -35.30 42.47
C SER A 175 -23.50 -34.40 41.33
N PHE A 176 -23.19 -34.73 40.07
CA PHE A 176 -23.57 -33.92 38.92
C PHE A 176 -25.09 -33.87 38.74
N GLN A 177 -25.65 -32.65 38.77
CA GLN A 177 -27.03 -32.40 38.36
C GLN A 177 -27.02 -31.57 37.08
N THR A 178 -27.83 -31.98 36.09
CA THR A 178 -27.96 -31.26 34.83
C THR A 178 -28.49 -29.85 35.10
N PRO A 179 -27.73 -28.78 34.77
CA PRO A 179 -28.21 -27.42 34.99
C PRO A 179 -29.47 -27.16 34.16
N GLY A 180 -30.58 -26.79 34.81
CA GLY A 180 -31.88 -26.58 34.14
C GLY A 180 -31.88 -25.48 33.06
N GLN A 181 -30.87 -24.60 33.05
CA GLN A 181 -30.71 -23.51 32.08
C GLN A 181 -30.02 -23.94 30.77
N LEU A 182 -29.55 -25.20 30.65
CA LEU A 182 -28.74 -25.64 29.50
C LEU A 182 -29.49 -25.52 28.16
N VAL A 183 -30.80 -25.77 28.17
CA VAL A 183 -31.64 -25.69 26.97
C VAL A 183 -31.82 -24.23 26.51
N GLU A 184 -32.04 -23.32 27.44
CA GLU A 184 -32.14 -21.88 27.15
C GLU A 184 -30.80 -21.33 26.63
N GLN A 185 -29.71 -21.65 27.33
CA GLN A 185 -28.37 -21.23 26.92
C GLN A 185 -28.03 -21.78 25.53
N THR A 186 -28.32 -23.05 25.24
CA THR A 186 -28.08 -23.65 23.91
C THR A 186 -28.86 -22.91 22.82
N GLY A 187 -30.11 -22.53 23.09
CA GLY A 187 -30.91 -21.71 22.19
C GLY A 187 -30.27 -20.35 21.89
N ASP A 188 -29.68 -19.72 22.90
CA ASP A 188 -29.01 -18.43 22.77
C ASP A 188 -27.66 -18.55 22.04
N TRP A 189 -26.88 -19.61 22.30
CA TRP A 189 -25.65 -19.93 21.54
C TRP A 189 -25.95 -20.20 20.06
N VAL A 190 -27.05 -20.89 19.75
CA VAL A 190 -27.46 -21.13 18.36
C VAL A 190 -27.87 -19.82 17.68
N ARG A 191 -28.61 -18.94 18.37
CA ARG A 191 -28.99 -17.62 17.86
C ARG A 191 -27.77 -16.73 17.62
N SER A 192 -26.83 -16.68 18.57
CA SER A 192 -25.59 -15.90 18.44
C SER A 192 -24.70 -16.43 17.31
N THR A 193 -24.60 -17.76 17.17
CA THR A 193 -23.84 -18.39 16.08
C THR A 193 -24.43 -18.05 14.71
N LYS A 194 -25.77 -18.07 14.57
CA LYS A 194 -26.43 -17.64 13.33
C LYS A 194 -26.14 -16.17 13.01
N GLN A 195 -26.21 -15.31 14.03
CA GLN A 195 -25.91 -13.88 13.87
C GLN A 195 -24.44 -13.64 13.48
N LEU A 196 -23.50 -14.33 14.10
CA LEU A 196 -22.07 -14.22 13.78
C LEU A 196 -21.77 -14.73 12.37
N LYS A 197 -22.37 -15.84 11.93
CA LYS A 197 -22.25 -16.32 10.54
C LYS A 197 -22.78 -15.31 9.53
N ALA A 198 -23.93 -14.69 9.80
CA ALA A 198 -24.48 -13.64 8.95
C ALA A 198 -23.53 -12.43 8.87
N LYS A 199 -22.95 -12.01 10.00
CA LYS A 199 -21.94 -10.93 10.03
C LYS A 199 -20.67 -11.29 9.26
N ILE A 200 -20.18 -12.53 9.36
CA ILE A 200 -19.01 -12.97 8.59
C ILE A 200 -19.30 -12.84 7.09
N ALA A 201 -20.45 -13.34 6.62
CA ALA A 201 -20.85 -13.21 5.22
C ALA A 201 -20.97 -11.73 4.78
N GLU A 202 -21.51 -10.86 5.64
CA GLU A 202 -21.56 -9.42 5.39
C GLU A 202 -20.15 -8.80 5.31
N TYR A 203 -19.22 -9.20 6.17
CA TYR A 203 -17.84 -8.72 6.11
C TYR A 203 -17.10 -9.24 4.88
N ASP A 204 -17.35 -10.47 4.46
CA ASP A 204 -16.80 -11.03 3.22
C ASP A 204 -17.33 -10.26 1.99
N GLU A 205 -18.62 -9.91 1.97
CA GLU A 205 -19.22 -9.07 0.92
C GLU A 205 -18.67 -7.62 0.94
N ARG A 206 -18.48 -7.04 2.13
CA ARG A 206 -17.82 -5.74 2.30
C ARG A 206 -16.36 -5.77 1.85
N LEU A 207 -15.63 -6.84 2.14
CA LEU A 207 -14.25 -7.02 1.68
C LEU A 207 -14.19 -7.19 0.16
N ALA A 208 -15.10 -7.96 -0.42
CA ALA A 208 -15.22 -8.14 -1.87
C ALA A 208 -15.52 -6.81 -2.58
N SER A 209 -16.48 -6.03 -2.07
CA SER A 209 -16.83 -4.71 -2.62
C SER A 209 -15.74 -3.66 -2.41
N THR A 210 -14.99 -3.73 -1.30
CA THR A 210 -13.82 -2.87 -1.05
C THR A 210 -12.62 -3.28 -1.92
N GLY A 211 -12.54 -4.54 -2.36
CA GLY A 211 -11.54 -5.01 -3.32
C GLY A 211 -11.76 -4.46 -4.74
N THR A 212 -13.00 -4.14 -5.11
CA THR A 212 -13.38 -3.58 -6.42
C THR A 212 -13.37 -2.05 -6.49
N ALA A 213 -13.53 -1.36 -5.36
CA ALA A 213 -13.34 0.09 -5.33
C ALA A 213 -11.83 0.38 -5.32
N GLU A 214 -11.31 1.01 -6.37
CA GLU A 214 -9.95 1.54 -6.38
C GLU A 214 -9.72 2.36 -5.12
N ARG A 215 -9.04 1.78 -4.12
CA ARG A 215 -8.50 2.57 -3.01
C ARG A 215 -7.74 3.73 -3.65
N PRO A 216 -7.92 4.99 -3.20
CA PRO A 216 -7.01 6.04 -3.62
C PRO A 216 -5.62 5.55 -3.23
N LYS A 217 -4.84 5.15 -4.23
CA LYS A 217 -3.45 4.75 -4.05
C LYS A 217 -2.77 6.03 -3.66
N VAL A 218 -2.75 6.34 -2.36
CA VAL A 218 -1.87 7.37 -1.81
C VAL A 218 -0.48 6.84 -2.10
N LYS A 219 0.11 7.35 -3.18
CA LYS A 219 1.43 6.90 -3.61
C LYS A 219 2.43 7.47 -2.61
N LEU A 220 3.53 6.76 -2.40
CA LEU A 220 4.65 7.28 -1.61
C LEU A 220 5.11 8.66 -2.13
N GLU A 221 4.95 8.90 -3.43
CA GLU A 221 5.16 10.20 -4.08
C GLU A 221 4.25 11.31 -3.52
N ASP A 222 2.99 11.02 -3.19
CA ASP A 222 2.05 12.01 -2.65
C ASP A 222 2.43 12.37 -1.20
N ILE A 223 2.87 11.38 -0.42
CA ILE A 223 3.37 11.58 0.95
C ILE A 223 4.67 12.40 0.93
N SER A 224 5.61 12.09 0.03
CA SER A 224 6.86 12.85 -0.09
C SER A 224 6.64 14.30 -0.57
N LYS A 225 5.68 14.54 -1.46
CA LYS A 225 5.26 15.90 -1.85
C LYS A 225 4.69 16.67 -0.68
N GLN A 226 3.82 16.03 0.11
CA GLN A 226 3.26 16.65 1.32
C GLN A 226 4.35 16.95 2.36
N ALA A 227 5.31 16.05 2.56
CA ALA A 227 6.43 16.27 3.47
C ALA A 227 7.31 17.45 3.05
N ARG A 228 7.61 17.60 1.75
CA ARG A 228 8.34 18.77 1.22
C ARG A 228 7.55 20.06 1.43
N ASN A 229 6.25 20.05 1.14
CA ASN A 229 5.39 21.22 1.35
C ASN A 229 5.34 21.62 2.83
N LEU A 230 5.22 20.65 3.75
CA LEU A 230 5.29 20.92 5.18
C LEU A 230 6.63 21.52 5.60
N SER A 231 7.74 21.02 5.08
CA SER A 231 9.06 21.58 5.35
C SER A 231 9.17 23.03 4.85
N THR A 232 8.66 23.35 3.66
CA THR A 232 8.63 24.73 3.16
C THR A 232 7.73 25.65 3.98
N GLN A 233 6.60 25.14 4.47
CA GLN A 233 5.72 25.90 5.36
C GLN A 233 6.35 26.13 6.73
N GLN A 234 7.08 25.15 7.25
CA GLN A 234 7.83 25.28 8.50
C GLN A 234 8.96 26.30 8.38
N SER A 235 9.70 26.33 7.27
CA SER A 235 10.73 27.36 7.05
C SER A 235 10.11 28.75 6.94
N GLN A 236 9.00 28.88 6.21
CA GLN A 236 8.26 30.15 6.11
C GLN A 236 7.74 30.61 7.47
N LEU A 237 7.23 29.70 8.30
CA LEU A 237 6.81 30.01 9.67
C LEU A 237 7.99 30.45 10.53
N ALA A 238 9.13 29.78 10.45
CA ALA A 238 10.33 30.16 11.20
C ALA A 238 10.82 31.58 10.81
N ASP A 239 10.80 31.90 9.51
CA ASP A 239 11.15 33.24 9.02
C ASP A 239 10.15 34.31 9.50
N LEU A 240 8.85 34.01 9.45
CA LEU A 240 7.82 34.91 9.95
C LEU A 240 7.94 35.11 11.47
N GLU A 241 8.21 34.05 12.22
CA GLU A 241 8.42 34.12 13.67
C GLU A 241 9.65 34.95 14.03
N MET A 242 10.74 34.81 13.28
CA MET A 242 11.94 35.63 13.44
C MET A 242 11.64 37.12 13.16
N GLN A 243 10.90 37.42 12.09
CA GLN A 243 10.46 38.78 11.80
C GLN A 243 9.54 39.32 12.91
N LEU A 244 8.60 38.52 13.40
CA LEU A 244 7.70 38.91 14.49
C LEU A 244 8.44 39.15 15.81
N ARG A 245 9.48 38.37 16.13
CA ARG A 245 10.32 38.58 17.31
C ARG A 245 10.99 39.95 17.30
N ALA A 246 11.39 40.47 16.14
CA ALA A 246 11.94 41.82 16.03
C ALA A 246 10.92 42.92 16.43
N TYR A 247 9.62 42.63 16.32
CA TYR A 247 8.54 43.56 16.67
C TYR A 247 7.89 43.29 18.03
N GLN A 248 8.25 42.22 18.76
CA GLN A 248 7.65 41.86 20.05
C GLN A 248 7.86 42.91 21.16
N SER A 249 8.88 43.77 21.05
CA SER A 249 9.15 44.85 22.00
C SER A 249 8.30 46.11 21.74
N LEU A 250 7.63 46.18 20.59
CA LEU A 250 6.75 47.29 20.24
C LEU A 250 5.38 47.11 20.89
N PRO A 251 4.83 48.16 21.51
CA PRO A 251 3.43 48.18 21.98
C PRO A 251 2.47 47.88 20.83
N SER A 252 1.36 47.18 21.12
CA SER A 252 0.33 46.86 20.14
C SER A 252 -0.40 48.09 19.56
N ASP A 253 -0.36 49.23 20.26
CA ASP A 253 -0.86 50.51 19.75
C ASP A 253 0.18 51.22 18.86
N ALA A 254 -0.18 51.46 17.60
CA ALA A 254 0.66 52.10 16.59
C ALA A 254 1.16 53.49 17.00
N LYS A 255 0.39 54.27 17.79
CA LYS A 255 0.86 55.59 18.28
C LYS A 255 1.91 55.44 19.37
N ALA A 256 1.75 54.47 20.26
CA ALA A 256 2.72 54.17 21.32
C ALA A 256 4.03 53.56 20.77
N ALA A 257 3.94 52.71 19.74
CA ALA A 257 5.10 52.18 19.03
C ALA A 257 5.94 53.27 18.36
N ARG A 258 5.30 54.26 17.71
CA ARG A 258 6.00 55.41 17.10
C ARG A 258 6.74 56.25 18.14
N ARG A 259 6.16 56.45 19.33
CA ARG A 259 6.81 57.19 20.42
C ARG A 259 8.08 56.49 20.93
N LYS A 260 8.02 55.16 21.13
CA LYS A 260 9.22 54.39 21.53
C LYS A 260 10.30 54.42 20.45
N LEU A 261 9.91 54.35 19.19
CA LEU A 261 10.86 54.41 18.07
C LEU A 261 11.56 55.78 17.98
N GLU A 262 10.83 56.87 18.19
CA GLU A 262 11.45 58.20 18.23
C GLU A 262 12.35 58.40 19.47
N SER A 263 11.96 57.91 20.65
CA SER A 263 12.86 57.98 21.83
C SER A 263 14.17 57.20 21.59
N ALA A 264 14.09 56.01 20.99
CA ALA A 264 15.28 55.23 20.65
C ALA A 264 16.16 55.91 19.58
N ARG A 265 15.56 56.64 18.62
CA ARG A 265 16.29 57.44 17.63
C ARG A 265 17.02 58.61 18.29
N ASP A 266 16.38 59.28 19.24
CA ASP A 266 16.98 60.40 19.96
C ASP A 266 18.13 59.94 20.87
N GLU A 267 17.99 58.78 21.53
CA GLU A 267 19.07 58.13 22.27
C GLU A 267 20.26 57.76 21.38
N LEU A 268 20.01 57.19 20.20
CA LEU A 268 21.07 56.87 19.23
C LEU A 268 21.79 58.13 18.76
N ARG A 269 21.07 59.22 18.48
CA ARG A 269 21.67 60.51 18.13
C ARG A 269 22.51 61.07 19.28
N ALA A 270 22.04 60.95 20.52
CA ALA A 270 22.79 61.39 21.70
C ALA A 270 24.08 60.59 21.90
N LEU A 271 24.03 59.27 21.75
CA LEU A 271 25.19 58.39 21.80
C LEU A 271 26.16 58.66 20.64
N THR A 272 25.64 58.96 19.45
CA THR A 272 26.46 59.31 18.28
C THR A 272 27.18 60.64 18.51
N LYS A 273 26.50 61.68 19.01
CA LYS A 273 27.14 62.94 19.39
C LYS A 273 28.19 62.77 20.48
N LYS A 274 27.91 61.92 21.48
CA LYS A 274 28.87 61.60 22.55
C LYS A 274 30.09 60.87 22.01
N ARG A 275 29.89 59.92 21.09
CA ARG A 275 30.95 59.22 20.37
C ARG A 275 31.80 60.21 19.60
N ASP A 276 31.18 61.05 18.78
CA ASP A 276 31.88 62.00 17.90
C ASP A 276 32.65 63.04 18.74
N GLY A 277 32.07 63.57 19.81
CA GLY A 277 32.77 64.47 20.73
C GLY A 277 33.89 63.80 21.54
N LEU A 278 33.85 62.48 21.76
CA LEU A 278 34.98 61.74 22.35
C LEU A 278 36.09 61.51 21.30
N PHE A 279 35.73 61.28 20.04
CA PHE A 279 36.69 61.18 18.94
C PHE A 279 37.38 62.50 18.64
N GLU A 280 36.66 63.63 18.65
CA GLU A 280 37.24 64.97 18.49
C GLU A 280 38.23 65.27 19.63
N LYS A 281 37.89 64.96 20.88
CA LYS A 281 38.82 65.11 22.02
C LYS A 281 40.07 64.24 21.93
N LEU A 282 39.98 63.08 21.26
CA LEU A 282 41.11 62.21 21.02
C LEU A 282 41.99 62.73 19.86
N ALA A 283 41.40 63.44 18.89
CA ALA A 283 42.09 64.02 17.74
C ALA A 283 42.79 65.36 18.07
N ASP A 284 42.22 66.19 18.96
CA ASP A 284 42.79 67.48 19.39
C ASP A 284 43.81 67.34 20.56
N GLY A 285 43.92 66.15 21.15
CA GLY A 285 44.82 65.84 22.26
C GLY A 285 46.15 65.20 21.85
N GLY A 286 46.49 65.22 20.55
CA GLY A 286 47.72 64.66 19.96
C GLY A 286 48.69 65.75 19.50
#